data_AF-A0A1V0GXX3-F1
#
_entry.id   AF-A0A1V0GXX3-F1
#
_cell.length_a   1.000
_cell.length_b   1.000
_cell.length_c   1.000
_cell.angle_alpha   90.00
_cell.angle_beta   90.00
_cell.angle_gamma   90.00
#
_symmetry.space_group_name_H-M   'P 1'
#
loop_
_entity.id
_entity.type
_entity.pdbx_description
1 polymer ?
#
loop_
_entity_poly.entity_id
_entity_poly.type
_entity_poly.pdbx_seq_one_letter_code
_entity_poly.pdbx_strand_id
1 'polypeptide(L)'
;MDTNAIGSQMSARLAANIERLAERRRREAAAAPLGARIAARITAFTGSMTFVVLHLVVYGFWIVANLGWISGVTPWDPTFVMLAMEASVEAIFLSTFVLINQNRQAEAADRRADLDLHVGLLAEDELTRLAEVIHRIAERLEVPLDQATVAEVEKTVDPDQVLDALGSSEGDPKTGGHGAGAPSAMKDATAS
;
A
#
# COMPACT_ATOMS: atom_id res chain seq x y z
N MET A 1 -13.78 -42.62 9.92
CA MET A 1 -13.90 -41.56 8.90
C MET A 1 -12.69 -40.68 9.10
N ASP A 2 -11.70 -40.85 8.24
CA ASP A 2 -10.29 -40.60 8.60
C ASP A 2 -9.92 -39.14 8.35
N THR A 3 -9.82 -38.36 9.43
CA THR A 3 -9.41 -36.95 9.45
C THR A 3 -8.08 -36.69 8.71
N ASN A 4 -7.19 -37.68 8.68
CA ASN A 4 -5.92 -37.62 7.96
C ASN A 4 -6.09 -37.58 6.42
N ALA A 5 -7.12 -38.25 5.88
CA ALA A 5 -7.41 -38.26 4.45
C ALA A 5 -8.03 -36.94 3.93
N ILE A 6 -8.67 -36.17 4.82
CA ILE A 6 -9.25 -34.86 4.48
C ILE A 6 -8.15 -33.79 4.42
N GLY A 7 -7.21 -33.81 5.38
CA GLY A 7 -6.06 -32.89 5.39
C GLY A 7 -5.14 -33.05 4.19
N SER A 8 -4.89 -34.29 3.75
CA SER A 8 -4.07 -34.58 2.56
C SER A 8 -4.74 -34.15 1.24
N GLN A 9 -6.07 -34.30 1.12
CA GLN A 9 -6.80 -33.83 -0.05
C GLN A 9 -6.91 -32.30 -0.13
N MET A 10 -7.14 -31.62 1.00
CA MET A 10 -7.23 -30.16 1.04
C MET A 10 -5.89 -29.49 0.72
N SER A 11 -4.79 -30.01 1.28
CA SER A 11 -3.43 -29.55 0.97
C SER A 11 -3.06 -29.81 -0.50
N ALA A 12 -3.46 -30.95 -1.07
CA ALA A 12 -3.26 -31.22 -2.50
C ALA A 12 -4.04 -30.25 -3.41
N ARG A 13 -5.29 -29.91 -3.07
CA ARG A 13 -6.10 -28.94 -3.82
C ARG A 13 -5.55 -27.52 -3.68
N LEU A 14 -5.12 -27.12 -2.49
CA LEU A 14 -4.47 -25.83 -2.25
C LEU A 14 -3.16 -25.72 -3.05
N ALA A 15 -2.32 -26.75 -3.00
CA ALA A 15 -1.08 -26.80 -3.78
C ALA A 15 -1.37 -26.69 -5.29
N ALA A 16 -2.36 -27.40 -5.80
CA ALA A 16 -2.77 -27.33 -7.20
C ALA A 16 -3.36 -25.95 -7.59
N ASN A 17 -4.05 -25.26 -6.68
CA ASN A 17 -4.51 -23.88 -6.88
C ASN A 17 -3.33 -22.90 -6.93
N ILE A 18 -2.37 -23.03 -6.01
CA ILE A 18 -1.16 -22.20 -5.96
C ILE A 18 -0.35 -22.37 -7.24
N GLU A 19 -0.16 -23.60 -7.71
CA GLU A 19 0.57 -23.89 -8.95
C GLU A 19 -0.12 -23.24 -10.16
N ARG A 20 -1.45 -23.36 -10.27
CA ARG A 20 -2.23 -22.72 -11.34
C ARG A 20 -2.11 -21.19 -11.33
N LEU A 21 -2.10 -20.58 -10.14
CA LEU A 21 -1.90 -19.13 -9.98
C LEU A 21 -0.47 -18.72 -10.35
N ALA A 22 0.53 -19.49 -9.93
CA ALA A 22 1.93 -19.25 -10.27
C ALA A 22 2.16 -19.35 -11.79
N GLU A 23 1.55 -20.35 -12.43
CA GLU A 23 1.65 -20.54 -13.88
C GLU A 23 0.98 -19.40 -14.66
N ARG A 24 -0.21 -18.94 -14.24
CA ARG A 24 -0.85 -17.75 -14.82
C ARG A 24 0.04 -16.51 -14.71
N ARG A 25 0.57 -16.23 -13.51
CA ARG A 25 1.48 -15.07 -13.31
C ARG A 25 2.72 -15.16 -14.19
N ARG A 26 3.30 -16.35 -14.36
CA ARG A 26 4.44 -16.56 -15.26
C ARG A 26 4.07 -16.31 -16.72
N ARG A 27 2.91 -16.78 -17.17
CA ARG A 27 2.43 -16.54 -18.54
C ARG A 27 2.15 -15.06 -18.80
N GLU A 28 1.55 -14.36 -17.85
CA GLU A 28 1.32 -12.92 -17.93
C GLU A 28 2.64 -12.13 -17.96
N ALA A 29 3.61 -12.51 -17.11
CA ALA A 29 4.94 -11.90 -17.12
C ALA A 29 5.74 -12.20 -18.41
N ALA A 30 5.53 -13.37 -19.02
CA ALA A 30 6.16 -13.76 -20.28
C ALA A 30 5.52 -13.07 -21.49
N ALA A 31 4.20 -12.83 -21.44
CA ALA A 31 3.45 -12.10 -22.46
C ALA A 31 3.59 -10.58 -22.34
N ALA A 32 4.26 -10.07 -21.29
CA ALA A 32 4.44 -8.66 -21.09
C ALA A 32 5.27 -8.03 -22.25
N PRO A 33 4.80 -6.92 -22.84
CA PRO A 33 5.52 -6.25 -23.91
C PRO A 33 6.91 -5.79 -23.44
N LEU A 34 7.87 -5.68 -24.38
CA LEU A 34 9.26 -5.35 -24.07
C LEU A 34 9.41 -4.10 -23.18
N GLY A 35 8.60 -3.06 -23.43
CA GLY A 35 8.58 -1.85 -22.61
C GLY A 35 8.21 -2.10 -21.14
N ALA A 36 7.24 -2.98 -20.87
CA ALA A 36 6.86 -3.34 -19.50
C ALA A 36 7.98 -4.11 -18.77
N ARG A 37 8.74 -4.94 -19.50
CA ARG A 37 9.89 -5.68 -18.94
C ARG A 37 11.04 -4.74 -18.59
N ILE A 38 11.30 -3.74 -19.43
CA ILE A 38 12.30 -2.70 -19.18
C ILE A 38 11.87 -1.84 -17.99
N ALA A 39 10.62 -1.37 -17.97
CA ALA A 39 10.08 -0.59 -16.87
C ALA A 39 10.16 -1.33 -15.53
N ALA A 40 9.81 -2.62 -15.49
CA ALA A 40 9.92 -3.44 -14.28
C ALA A 40 11.38 -3.56 -13.78
N ARG A 41 12.36 -3.67 -14.68
CA ARG A 41 13.78 -3.66 -14.30
C ARG A 41 14.24 -2.32 -13.78
N ILE A 42 13.87 -1.22 -14.43
CA ILE A 42 14.20 0.14 -13.99
C ILE A 42 13.61 0.38 -12.60
N THR A 43 12.34 0.05 -12.40
CA THR A 43 11.70 0.15 -11.09
C THR A 43 12.46 -0.61 -10.01
N ALA A 44 12.81 -1.88 -10.26
CA ALA A 44 13.54 -2.70 -9.30
C ALA A 44 14.95 -2.15 -9.02
N PHE A 45 15.58 -1.54 -10.02
CA PHE A 45 16.90 -0.95 -9.92
C PHE A 45 16.89 0.37 -9.14
N THR A 46 16.02 1.31 -9.50
CA THR A 46 15.89 2.63 -8.83
C THR A 46 15.45 2.51 -7.37
N GLY A 47 14.70 1.47 -7.00
CA GLY A 47 14.30 1.19 -5.62
C GLY A 47 15.35 0.44 -4.77
N SER A 48 16.51 0.08 -5.32
CA SER A 48 17.52 -0.75 -4.65
C SER A 48 18.65 0.07 -4.03
N MET A 49 19.20 -0.37 -2.90
CA MET A 49 20.43 0.19 -2.30
C MET A 49 21.64 0.09 -3.24
N THR A 50 21.65 -0.88 -4.16
CA THR A 50 22.73 -1.03 -5.16
C THR A 50 22.83 0.21 -6.06
N PHE A 51 21.71 0.85 -6.39
CA PHE A 51 21.68 2.07 -7.19
C PHE A 51 22.43 3.21 -6.50
N VAL A 52 22.13 3.43 -5.22
CA VAL A 52 22.75 4.48 -4.40
C VAL A 52 24.26 4.27 -4.29
N VAL A 53 24.69 3.03 -4.02
CA VAL A 53 26.13 2.70 -3.92
C VAL A 53 26.84 2.92 -5.26
N LEU A 54 26.22 2.53 -6.38
CA LEU A 54 26.79 2.76 -7.71
C LEU A 54 27.02 4.25 -7.97
N HIS A 55 26.02 5.11 -7.69
CA HIS A 55 26.14 6.56 -7.87
C HIS A 55 27.21 7.16 -6.96
N LEU A 56 27.26 6.70 -5.71
CA LEU A 56 28.27 7.14 -4.76
C LEU A 56 29.69 6.81 -5.25
N VAL A 57 29.89 5.61 -5.81
CA VAL A 57 31.18 5.21 -6.39
C VAL A 57 31.50 6.00 -7.65
N VAL A 58 30.54 6.18 -8.56
CA VAL A 58 30.74 6.92 -9.82
C VAL A 58 31.06 8.39 -9.55
N TYR A 59 30.24 9.09 -8.77
CA TYR A 59 30.47 10.48 -8.42
C TYR A 59 31.68 10.66 -7.52
N GLY A 60 31.89 9.75 -6.55
CA GLY A 60 33.08 9.76 -5.70
C GLY A 60 34.37 9.59 -6.52
N PHE A 61 34.38 8.66 -7.47
CA PHE A 61 35.49 8.46 -8.39
C PHE A 61 35.74 9.70 -9.26
N TRP A 62 34.69 10.32 -9.80
CA TRP A 62 34.80 11.56 -10.59
C TRP A 62 35.42 12.70 -9.77
N ILE A 63 35.00 12.86 -8.52
CA ILE A 63 35.52 13.88 -7.61
C ILE A 63 37.00 13.61 -7.30
N VAL A 64 37.36 12.38 -6.92
CA VAL A 64 38.76 12.01 -6.60
C VAL A 64 39.67 12.17 -7.82
N ALA A 65 39.20 11.79 -9.01
CA ALA A 65 39.95 11.96 -10.25
C ALA A 65 40.19 13.44 -10.60
N ASN A 66 39.22 14.32 -10.34
CA ASN A 66 39.34 15.76 -10.60
C ASN A 66 40.06 16.53 -9.47
N LEU A 67 40.18 15.97 -8.26
CA LEU A 67 40.97 16.54 -7.15
C LEU A 67 42.49 16.49 -7.40
N GLY A 68 42.95 15.85 -8.49
CA GLY A 68 44.38 15.72 -8.81
C GLY A 68 45.12 14.74 -7.90
N TRP A 69 44.41 13.90 -7.15
CA TRP A 69 45.01 12.88 -6.28
C TRP A 69 45.61 11.70 -7.08
N ILE A 70 45.20 11.55 -8.34
CA ILE A 70 45.69 10.52 -9.25
C ILE A 70 46.84 11.12 -10.07
N SER A 71 48.06 10.66 -9.82
CA SER A 71 49.24 11.08 -10.59
C SER A 71 49.09 10.69 -12.07
N GLY A 72 48.94 11.68 -12.95
CA GLY A 72 48.86 11.48 -14.41
C GLY A 72 47.51 11.85 -15.05
N VAL A 73 46.48 12.19 -14.27
CA VAL A 73 45.20 12.68 -14.79
C VAL A 73 45.13 14.19 -14.59
N THR A 74 45.10 14.96 -15.68
CA THR A 74 44.86 16.40 -15.63
C THR A 74 43.41 16.65 -15.24
N PRO A 75 43.11 17.50 -14.24
CA PRO A 75 41.74 17.87 -13.91
C PRO A 75 41.02 18.43 -15.15
N TRP A 76 39.91 17.79 -15.51
CA TRP A 76 39.16 18.06 -16.75
C TRP A 76 37.82 18.74 -16.47
N ASP A 77 37.31 18.61 -15.24
CA ASP A 77 36.16 19.35 -14.71
C ASP A 77 36.51 20.00 -13.34
N PRO A 78 37.39 21.04 -13.33
CA PRO A 78 37.90 21.63 -12.08
C PRO A 78 36.83 22.34 -11.24
N THR A 79 35.74 22.79 -11.88
CA THR A 79 34.62 23.49 -11.23
C THR A 79 33.43 22.58 -10.96
N PHE A 80 33.51 21.29 -11.32
CA PHE A 80 32.44 20.30 -11.22
C PHE A 80 31.13 20.68 -11.95
N VAL A 81 31.23 21.57 -12.95
CA VAL A 81 30.05 22.07 -13.68
C VAL A 81 29.49 20.99 -14.60
N MET A 82 30.35 20.17 -15.21
CA MET A 82 29.87 19.05 -16.03
C MET A 82 29.18 17.98 -15.17
N LEU A 83 29.77 17.62 -14.03
CA LEU A 83 29.16 16.69 -13.07
C LEU A 83 27.80 17.21 -12.58
N ALA A 84 27.72 18.49 -12.23
CA ALA A 84 26.46 19.09 -11.76
C ALA A 84 25.37 19.10 -12.83
N MET A 85 25.73 19.39 -14.09
CA MET A 85 24.77 19.34 -15.21
C MET A 85 24.26 17.93 -15.44
N GLU A 86 25.14 16.93 -15.52
CA GLU A 86 24.75 15.52 -15.69
C GLU A 86 23.85 15.04 -14.54
N ALA A 87 24.26 15.27 -13.29
CA ALA A 87 23.47 14.90 -12.12
C ALA A 87 22.09 15.55 -12.09
N SER A 88 21.97 16.79 -12.59
CA SER A 88 20.69 17.49 -12.67
C SER A 88 19.72 16.85 -13.67
N VAL A 89 20.23 16.43 -14.83
CA VAL A 89 19.46 15.73 -15.86
C VAL A 89 19.05 14.35 -15.35
N GLU A 90 19.99 13.62 -14.75
CA GLU A 90 19.73 12.31 -14.15
C GLU A 90 18.64 12.40 -13.06
N ALA A 91 18.69 13.41 -12.19
CA ALA A 91 17.71 13.62 -11.14
C ALA A 91 16.28 13.81 -11.69
N ILE A 92 16.11 14.51 -12.82
CA ILE A 92 14.79 14.67 -13.48
C ILE A 92 14.26 13.31 -13.96
N PHE A 93 15.11 12.51 -14.61
CA PHE A 93 14.73 11.15 -15.03
C PHE A 93 14.36 10.28 -13.83
N LEU A 94 15.15 10.29 -12.77
CA LEU A 94 14.88 9.52 -11.56
C LEU A 94 13.57 9.94 -10.89
N SER A 95 13.35 11.24 -10.73
CA SER A 95 12.10 11.77 -10.17
C SER A 95 10.90 11.31 -10.98
N THR A 96 10.99 11.35 -12.31
CA THR A 96 9.93 10.89 -13.21
C THR A 96 9.69 9.39 -13.07
N PHE A 97 10.76 8.56 -13.03
CA PHE A 97 10.63 7.13 -12.82
C PHE A 97 10.06 6.77 -11.45
N VAL A 98 10.46 7.49 -10.40
CA VAL A 98 9.91 7.36 -9.06
C VAL A 98 8.43 7.69 -9.06
N LEU A 99 8.01 8.79 -9.69
CA LEU A 99 6.61 9.18 -9.78
C LEU A 99 5.76 8.16 -10.55
N ILE A 100 6.24 7.66 -11.69
CA ILE A 100 5.57 6.59 -12.45
C ILE A 100 5.42 5.34 -11.58
N ASN A 101 6.47 4.96 -10.84
CA ASN A 101 6.42 3.80 -9.98
C ASN A 101 5.51 4.00 -8.75
N GLN A 102 5.47 5.20 -8.18
CA GLN A 102 4.54 5.56 -7.11
C GLN A 102 3.10 5.47 -7.61
N ASN A 103 2.79 6.05 -8.78
CA ASN A 103 1.45 5.98 -9.38
C ASN A 103 1.00 4.53 -9.63
N ARG A 104 1.90 3.69 -10.15
CA ARG A 104 1.62 2.26 -10.37
C ARG A 104 1.41 1.49 -9.05
N GLN A 105 2.17 1.83 -8.01
CA GLN A 105 1.99 1.22 -6.69
C GLN A 105 0.69 1.67 -6.02
N ALA A 106 0.30 2.94 -6.17
CA ALA A 106 -0.98 3.46 -5.71
C ALA A 106 -2.15 2.72 -6.38
N GLU A 107 -2.18 2.63 -7.72
CA GLU A 107 -3.22 1.89 -8.45
C GLU A 107 -3.28 0.40 -8.04
N ALA A 108 -2.13 -0.21 -7.74
CA ALA A 108 -2.08 -1.58 -7.24
C ALA A 108 -2.56 -1.71 -5.78
N ALA A 109 -2.36 -0.69 -4.95
CA ALA A 109 -2.85 -0.63 -3.57
C ALA A 109 -4.37 -0.42 -3.54
N ASP A 110 -4.89 0.52 -4.34
CA ASP A 110 -6.33 0.79 -4.46
C ASP A 110 -7.09 -0.46 -4.87
N ARG A 111 -6.63 -1.17 -5.92
CA ARG A 111 -7.25 -2.44 -6.33
C ARG A 111 -7.25 -3.51 -5.25
N ARG A 112 -6.24 -3.53 -4.37
CA ARG A 112 -6.21 -4.49 -3.25
C ARG A 112 -7.21 -4.08 -2.18
N ALA A 113 -7.29 -2.80 -1.85
CA ALA A 113 -8.27 -2.28 -0.90
C ALA A 113 -9.71 -2.61 -1.35
N ASP A 114 -10.03 -2.41 -2.64
CA ASP A 114 -11.35 -2.75 -3.19
C ASP A 114 -11.65 -4.26 -3.08
N LEU A 115 -10.68 -5.12 -3.38
CA LEU A 115 -10.83 -6.57 -3.26
C LEU A 115 -11.00 -7.01 -1.80
N ASP A 116 -10.21 -6.43 -0.89
CA ASP A 116 -10.27 -6.74 0.53
C ASP A 116 -11.63 -6.31 1.12
N LEU A 117 -12.16 -5.16 0.70
CA LEU A 117 -13.51 -4.72 1.05
C LEU A 117 -14.57 -5.70 0.55
N HIS A 118 -14.54 -6.08 -0.73
CA HIS A 118 -15.49 -7.05 -1.29
C HIS A 118 -15.44 -8.42 -0.60
N VAL A 119 -14.24 -8.92 -0.30
CA VAL A 119 -14.08 -10.17 0.45
C VAL A 119 -14.63 -10.03 1.86
N GLY A 120 -14.42 -8.89 2.52
CA GLY A 120 -15.01 -8.59 3.83
C GLY A 120 -16.53 -8.62 3.80
N LEU A 121 -17.15 -7.91 2.88
CA LEU A 121 -18.61 -7.86 2.72
C LEU A 121 -19.21 -9.24 2.39
N LEU A 122 -18.55 -10.01 1.52
CA LEU A 122 -18.98 -11.38 1.21
C LEU A 122 -18.87 -12.29 2.45
N ALA A 123 -17.79 -12.19 3.20
CA ALA A 123 -17.61 -12.96 4.43
C ALA A 123 -18.67 -12.60 5.47
N GLU A 124 -19.05 -11.33 5.59
CA GLU A 124 -20.15 -10.90 6.47
C GLU A 124 -21.50 -11.51 6.04
N ASP A 125 -21.87 -11.46 4.75
CA ASP A 125 -23.10 -12.10 4.24
C ASP A 125 -23.10 -13.62 4.48
N GLU A 126 -21.97 -14.30 4.23
CA GLU A 126 -21.83 -15.73 4.50
C GLU A 126 -21.94 -16.06 6.00
N LEU A 127 -21.34 -15.24 6.88
CA LEU A 127 -21.43 -15.40 8.33
C LEU A 127 -22.86 -15.20 8.83
N THR A 128 -23.57 -14.19 8.34
CA THR A 128 -24.98 -13.95 8.69
C THR A 128 -25.87 -15.13 8.25
N ARG A 129 -25.66 -15.66 7.04
CA ARG A 129 -26.38 -16.86 6.58
C ARG A 129 -26.06 -18.09 7.41
N LEU A 130 -24.79 -18.27 7.79
CA LEU A 130 -24.39 -19.36 8.69
C LEU A 130 -25.04 -19.21 10.06
N ALA A 131 -25.09 -18.00 10.61
CA ALA A 131 -25.78 -17.70 11.86
C ALA A 131 -27.28 -18.03 11.76
N GLU A 132 -27.95 -17.68 10.65
CA GLU A 132 -29.35 -18.01 10.41
C GLU A 132 -29.57 -19.55 10.37
N VAL A 133 -28.69 -20.28 9.69
CA VAL A 133 -28.75 -21.75 9.65
C VAL A 133 -28.54 -22.35 11.04
N ILE A 134 -27.57 -21.85 11.81
CA ILE A 134 -27.32 -22.30 13.19
C ILE A 134 -28.54 -22.01 14.08
N HIS A 135 -29.14 -20.83 13.95
CA HIS A 135 -30.32 -20.43 14.70
C HIS A 135 -31.49 -21.39 14.44
N ARG A 136 -31.78 -21.69 13.17
CA ARG A 136 -32.81 -22.67 12.78
C ARG A 136 -32.55 -24.08 13.34
N ILE A 137 -31.29 -24.49 13.44
CA ILE A 137 -30.92 -25.78 14.04
C ILE A 137 -31.15 -25.75 15.56
N ALA A 138 -30.77 -24.66 16.23
CA ALA A 138 -30.96 -24.51 17.67
C ALA A 138 -32.45 -24.51 18.07
N GLU A 139 -33.31 -23.82 17.30
CA GLU A 139 -34.76 -23.86 17.48
C GLU A 139 -35.33 -25.28 17.39
N ARG A 140 -34.87 -26.06 16.40
CA ARG A 140 -35.30 -27.46 16.20
C ARG A 140 -34.85 -28.39 17.32
N LEU A 141 -33.75 -28.06 18.01
CA LEU A 141 -33.20 -28.85 19.11
C LEU A 141 -33.68 -28.35 20.49
N GLU A 142 -34.60 -27.37 20.53
CA GLU A 142 -35.13 -26.74 21.75
C GLU A 142 -34.01 -26.22 22.68
N VAL A 143 -32.88 -25.82 22.10
CA VAL A 143 -31.77 -25.24 22.86
C VAL A 143 -32.16 -23.80 23.21
N PRO A 144 -32.22 -23.43 24.52
CA PRO A 144 -32.53 -22.07 24.91
C PRO A 144 -31.36 -21.16 24.50
N LEU A 145 -31.56 -20.41 23.41
CA LEU A 145 -30.69 -19.31 23.02
C LEU A 145 -31.16 -18.06 23.77
N ASP A 146 -30.26 -17.40 24.50
CA ASP A 146 -30.55 -16.11 25.12
C ASP A 146 -30.79 -15.06 24.04
N GLN A 147 -31.93 -14.37 24.11
CA GLN A 147 -32.39 -13.45 23.08
C GLN A 147 -31.46 -12.23 22.93
N ALA A 148 -30.71 -11.90 23.98
CA ALA A 148 -29.67 -10.88 23.93
C ALA A 148 -28.45 -11.30 23.07
N THR A 149 -28.06 -12.59 23.11
CA THR A 149 -26.92 -13.10 22.31
C THR A 149 -27.29 -13.22 20.82
N VAL A 150 -28.55 -13.56 20.50
CA VAL A 150 -29.03 -13.63 19.11
C VAL A 150 -29.10 -12.24 18.47
N ALA A 151 -29.60 -11.24 19.19
CA ALA A 151 -29.70 -9.86 18.71
C ALA A 151 -28.33 -9.18 18.50
N GLU A 152 -27.27 -9.65 19.17
CA GLU A 152 -25.91 -9.15 18.99
C GLU A 152 -25.23 -9.73 17.74
N VAL A 153 -25.49 -11.00 17.40
CA VAL A 153 -24.98 -11.66 16.20
C VAL A 153 -25.71 -11.21 14.93
N GLU A 154 -27.01 -10.88 15.03
CA GLU A 154 -27.83 -10.44 13.90
C GLU A 154 -27.62 -8.97 13.53
N LYS A 155 -26.81 -8.23 14.31
CA LYS A 155 -26.48 -6.84 14.05
C LYS A 155 -25.53 -6.75 12.86
N THR A 156 -26.09 -6.92 11.67
CA THR A 156 -25.43 -6.76 10.39
C THR A 156 -24.92 -5.32 10.31
N VAL A 157 -23.61 -5.15 10.16
CA VAL A 157 -23.05 -3.85 9.81
C VAL A 157 -23.47 -3.59 8.36
N ASP A 158 -24.30 -2.57 8.16
CA ASP A 158 -24.79 -2.23 6.83
C ASP A 158 -23.62 -1.73 5.97
N PRO A 159 -23.34 -2.37 4.80
CA PRO A 159 -22.24 -1.98 3.92
C PRO A 159 -22.30 -0.51 3.49
N ASP A 160 -23.50 0.03 3.27
CA ASP A 160 -23.68 1.42 2.85
C ASP A 160 -23.33 2.40 3.99
N GLN A 161 -23.55 2.02 5.25
CA GLN A 161 -23.15 2.83 6.41
C GLN A 161 -21.63 2.89 6.58
N VAL A 162 -20.90 1.82 6.24
CA VAL A 162 -19.43 1.81 6.28
C VAL A 162 -18.87 2.64 5.13
N LEU A 163 -19.45 2.52 3.94
CA LEU A 163 -19.08 3.32 2.76
C LEU A 163 -19.32 4.82 2.98
N ASP A 164 -20.46 5.21 3.56
CA ASP A 164 -20.78 6.60 3.91
C ASP A 164 -19.85 7.13 5.02
N ALA A 165 -19.47 6.30 5.99
CA ALA A 165 -18.52 6.68 7.03
C ALA A 165 -17.10 6.91 6.48
N LEU A 166 -16.65 6.09 5.52
CA LEU A 166 -15.35 6.26 4.85
C LEU A 166 -15.36 7.49 3.93
N GLY A 167 -16.42 7.69 3.13
CA GLY A 167 -16.59 8.85 2.25
C GLY A 167 -16.68 10.19 3.00
N SER A 168 -17.19 10.17 4.23
CA SER A 168 -17.25 11.36 5.11
C SER A 168 -15.90 11.71 5.75
N SER A 169 -14.96 10.77 5.84
CA SER A 169 -13.62 11.00 6.42
C SER A 169 -12.60 11.48 5.38
N GLU A 170 -12.77 11.12 4.10
CA GLU A 170 -11.86 11.50 3.01
C GLU A 170 -12.11 12.94 2.47
N GLY A 171 -13.16 13.61 2.96
CA GLY A 171 -13.68 14.86 2.38
C GLY A 171 -13.32 16.18 3.06
N ASP A 172 -12.62 16.21 4.21
CA ASP A 172 -12.38 17.48 4.92
C ASP A 172 -10.90 17.75 5.29
N PRO A 173 -10.15 18.51 4.46
CA PRO A 173 -8.84 19.03 4.82
C PRO A 173 -8.90 20.30 5.70
N LYS A 174 -10.01 20.61 6.38
CA LYS A 174 -10.20 21.88 7.12
C LYS A 174 -10.71 21.74 8.56
N THR A 175 -10.00 20.99 9.39
CA THR A 175 -10.06 21.20 10.86
C THR A 175 -8.68 21.31 11.51
N GLY A 176 -7.79 22.09 10.87
CA GLY A 176 -6.55 22.57 11.47
C GLY A 176 -6.61 24.07 11.76
N GLY A 177 -6.98 24.43 12.98
CA GLY A 177 -6.60 25.71 13.61
C GLY A 177 -7.56 26.89 13.45
N HIS A 178 -8.45 27.08 14.43
CA HIS A 178 -8.90 28.43 14.80
C HIS A 178 -9.02 28.57 16.33
N GLY A 179 -7.87 28.72 16.98
CA GLY A 179 -7.77 29.21 18.35
C GLY A 179 -7.37 30.69 18.37
N ALA A 180 -8.17 31.57 17.78
CA ALA A 180 -8.04 33.02 17.94
C ALA A 180 -9.15 33.53 18.86
N GLY A 181 -8.94 33.41 20.17
CA GLY A 181 -9.78 33.99 21.20
C GLY A 181 -9.03 35.11 21.91
N ALA A 182 -8.97 36.30 21.31
CA ALA A 182 -8.62 37.52 22.01
C ALA A 182 -9.90 38.35 22.19
N PRO A 183 -10.40 38.58 23.42
CA PRO A 183 -11.41 39.58 23.66
C PRO A 183 -10.75 40.87 24.17
N SER A 184 -10.82 41.91 23.36
CA SER A 184 -10.64 43.30 23.77
C SER A 184 -12.02 43.94 23.94
N ALA A 185 -12.38 44.32 25.17
CA ALA A 185 -12.77 45.70 25.53
C ALA A 185 -13.58 45.80 26.84
N MET A 186 -13.33 46.92 27.52
CA MET A 186 -14.17 47.65 28.49
C MET A 186 -14.06 47.23 29.96
N LYS A 187 -13.26 47.95 30.77
CA LYS A 187 -13.55 49.20 31.52
C LYS A 187 -14.61 49.03 32.62
N ASP A 188 -14.16 49.02 33.86
CA ASP A 188 -14.35 50.07 34.88
C ASP A 188 -14.35 49.49 36.30
N ALA A 189 -13.71 50.26 37.21
CA ALA A 189 -13.80 50.17 38.68
C ALA A 189 -13.11 48.93 39.31
N THR A 190 -12.27 48.99 40.35
CA THR A 190 -12.06 49.93 41.46
C THR A 190 -10.72 49.63 42.17
N ALA A 191 -10.21 50.66 42.85
CA ALA A 191 -9.47 50.63 44.13
C ALA A 191 -7.94 50.33 44.16
N SER A 192 -7.26 51.38 44.66
CA SER A 192 -5.98 51.46 45.40
C SER A 192 -4.67 51.49 44.63
#